data_AF-A0A2M7MJU5-F1
#
_entry.id   AF-A0A2M7MJU5-F1
#
_cell.length_a   1.000
_cell.length_b   1.000
_cell.length_c   1.000
_cell.angle_alpha   90.00
_cell.angle_beta   90.00
_cell.angle_gamma   90.00
#
_symmetry.space_group_name_H-M   'P 1'
#
loop_
_entity.id
_entity.type
_entity.pdbx_description
1 polymer ?
#
loop_
_entity_poly.entity_id
_entity_poly.type
_entity_poly.pdbx_seq_one_letter_code
_entity_poly.pdbx_strand_id
1 'polypeptide(L)' 'MKHVLLFCFFFFLCLNIVEAQTNANIAGTENVLVVYRGPVNESDTISQGVKNYYQNAHNIPNKNIVGLMKY' A
#
# COMPACT_ATOMS: atom_id res chain seq x y z
N MET A 1 -23.56 33.86 -17.79
CA MET A 1 -22.87 32.98 -18.76
C MET A 1 -21.42 32.65 -18.36
N LYS A 2 -20.62 33.61 -17.88
CA LYS A 2 -19.21 33.35 -17.46
C LYS A 2 -19.07 32.25 -16.38
N HIS A 3 -19.99 32.22 -15.41
CA HIS A 3 -19.96 31.22 -14.32
C HIS A 3 -20.36 29.80 -14.77
N VAL A 4 -21.11 29.67 -15.87
CA VAL A 4 -21.52 28.37 -16.42
C VAL A 4 -20.31 27.65 -16.99
N LEU A 5 -19.46 28.38 -17.73
CA LEU A 5 -18.22 27.83 -18.29
C LEU A 5 -17.24 27.38 -17.18
N LEU A 6 -17.15 28.15 -16.09
CA LEU A 6 -16.33 27.78 -14.93
C LEU A 6 -16.82 26.49 -14.27
N PHE A 7 -18.13 26.35 -14.11
CA PHE A 7 -18.75 25.17 -13.53
C PHE A 7 -18.57 23.93 -14.41
N CYS A 8 -18.74 24.06 -15.73
CA CYS A 8 -18.47 22.98 -16.67
C CYS A 8 -17.00 22.54 -16.61
N PHE A 9 -16.06 23.48 -16.58
CA PHE A 9 -14.63 23.17 -16.52
C PHE A 9 -14.27 22.40 -15.23
N PHE A 10 -14.85 22.78 -14.09
CA PHE A 10 -14.67 22.07 -12.83
C PHE A 10 -15.22 20.63 -12.88
N PHE A 11 -16.40 20.43 -13.48
CA PHE A 11 -16.97 19.09 -13.67
C PHE A 11 -16.08 18.20 -14.55
N PHE A 12 -15.57 18.72 -15.66
CA PHE A 12 -14.66 17.98 -16.55
C PHE A 12 -13.32 17.63 -15.87
N LEU A 13 -12.81 18.48 -14.97
CA LEU A 13 -11.63 18.16 -14.18
C LEU A 13 -11.86 16.99 -13.20
N CYS A 14 -13.03 16.92 -12.56
CA CYS A 14 -13.35 15.85 -11.61
C CYS A 14 -13.60 14.49 -12.28
N LEU A 15 -14.11 14.46 -13.51
CA LEU A 15 -14.34 13.21 -14.26
C LEU A 15 -13.03 12.44 -14.54
N ASN A 16 -11.90 13.14 -14.72
CA ASN A 16 -10.60 12.51 -14.94
C ASN A 16 -10.06 11.77 -13.71
N ILE A 17 -10.51 12.07 -12.47
CA ILE A 17 -9.99 11.41 -11.26
C ILE A 17 -10.49 9.96 -11.16
N VAL A 18 -11.74 9.72 -11.57
CA VAL A 18 -12.32 8.37 -11.63
C VAL A 18 -11.65 7.53 -12.72
N GLU A 19 -11.35 8.14 -13.88
CA GLU A 19 -10.71 7.44 -14.99
C GLU A 19 -9.19 7.31 -14.85
N ALA A 20 -8.51 8.21 -14.12
CA ALA A 20 -7.07 8.15 -13.85
C ALA A 20 -6.68 7.04 -12.85
N GLN A 21 -7.64 6.34 -12.24
CA GLN A 21 -7.41 5.04 -11.63
C GLN A 21 -7.37 3.94 -12.71
N THR A 22 -6.56 4.14 -13.74
CA THR A 22 -6.35 3.11 -14.78
C THR A 22 -5.57 1.95 -14.16
N ASN A 23 -6.24 0.81 -13.95
CA ASN A 23 -5.64 -0.52 -13.86
C ASN A 23 -4.32 -0.61 -13.06
N ALA A 24 -4.23 0.07 -11.91
CA ALA A 24 -3.21 -0.32 -10.95
C ALA A 24 -3.59 -1.75 -10.55
N ASN A 25 -2.88 -2.74 -11.07
CA ASN A 25 -3.02 -4.13 -10.68
C ASN A 25 -2.54 -4.21 -9.24
N ILE A 26 -3.41 -3.83 -8.31
CA ILE A 26 -3.17 -3.92 -6.88
C ILE A 26 -3.09 -5.41 -6.64
N ALA A 27 -1.86 -5.90 -6.44
CA ALA A 27 -1.61 -7.28 -6.13
C ALA A 27 -2.51 -7.68 -4.96
N GLY A 28 -3.29 -8.76 -5.16
CA GLY A 28 -3.99 -9.38 -4.05
C GLY A 28 -3.00 -9.76 -2.96
N THR A 29 -3.48 -9.88 -1.74
CA THR A 29 -2.63 -10.06 -0.54
C THR A 29 -1.83 -11.36 -0.61
N GLU A 30 -2.32 -12.34 -1.38
CA GLU A 30 -1.64 -13.58 -1.74
C GLU A 30 -0.39 -13.39 -2.61
N ASN A 31 -0.27 -12.26 -3.30
CA ASN A 31 0.82 -11.89 -4.21
C ASN A 31 1.76 -10.83 -3.63
N VAL A 32 1.60 -10.46 -2.35
CA VAL A 32 2.47 -9.51 -1.64
C VAL A 32 3.48 -10.28 -0.78
N LEU A 33 4.76 -9.94 -0.87
CA LEU A 33 5.84 -10.46 -0.02
C LEU A 33 6.26 -9.39 0.99
N VAL A 34 6.28 -9.74 2.28
CA VAL A 34 6.80 -8.89 3.35
C VAL A 34 8.17 -9.40 3.77
N VAL A 35 9.18 -8.60 3.52
CA VAL A 35 10.55 -8.87 3.95
C VAL A 35 10.88 -7.99 5.14
N TYR A 36 11.40 -8.57 6.21
CA TYR A 36 11.77 -7.83 7.41
C TYR A 36 13.13 -8.30 7.93
N ARG A 37 13.80 -7.41 8.67
CA ARG A 37 15.05 -7.75 9.34
C ARG A 37 14.71 -8.44 10.66
N GLY A 38 15.28 -9.62 10.88
CA GLY A 38 15.16 -10.29 12.18
C GLY A 38 15.78 -9.43 13.31
N PRO A 39 15.30 -9.58 14.55
CA PRO A 39 15.78 -8.78 15.68
C PRO A 39 17.22 -9.19 15.98
N VAL A 40 18.13 -8.22 16.07
CA VAL A 40 19.53 -8.47 16.45
C VAL A 40 19.66 -8.68 17.96
N ASN A 41 18.76 -8.09 18.74
CA ASN A 41 18.64 -8.20 20.19
C ASN A 41 17.18 -7.92 20.62
N GLU A 42 16.87 -8.05 21.90
CA GLU A 42 15.50 -7.91 22.42
C GLU A 42 14.89 -6.50 22.24
N SER A 43 15.73 -5.46 22.11
CA SER A 43 15.26 -4.09 21.90
C SER A 43 15.04 -3.74 20.42
N ASP A 44 15.54 -4.55 19.50
CA ASP A 44 15.43 -4.37 18.04
C ASP A 44 14.07 -4.87 17.51
N THR A 45 13.01 -4.17 17.88
CA THR A 45 11.62 -4.60 17.62
C THR A 45 10.96 -3.89 16.44
N ILE A 46 11.56 -2.81 15.93
CA ILE A 46 10.92 -1.92 14.95
C ILE A 46 10.55 -2.67 13.66
N SER A 47 11.49 -3.42 13.08
CA SER A 47 11.23 -4.15 11.83
C SER A 47 10.16 -5.24 12.03
N GLN A 48 10.15 -5.89 13.20
CA GLN A 48 9.12 -6.84 13.61
C GLN A 48 7.74 -6.17 13.71
N GLY A 49 7.68 -4.97 14.30
CA GLY A 49 6.46 -4.18 14.46
C GLY A 49 5.88 -3.73 13.13
N VAL A 50 6.72 -3.20 12.23
CA VAL A 50 6.31 -2.83 10.87
C VAL A 50 5.79 -4.04 10.11
N LYS A 51 6.50 -5.18 10.18
CA LYS A 51 6.06 -6.43 9.58
C LYS A 51 4.69 -6.89 10.12
N ASN A 52 4.49 -6.83 11.44
CA ASN A 52 3.21 -7.20 12.08
C ASN A 52 2.08 -6.30 11.58
N TYR A 53 2.33 -4.99 11.50
CA TYR A 53 1.35 -4.02 11.01
C TYR A 53 0.89 -4.38 9.60
N TYR A 54 1.81 -4.55 8.64
CA TYR A 54 1.43 -4.86 7.26
C TYR A 54 0.77 -6.24 7.13
N GLN A 55 1.28 -7.24 7.84
CA GLN A 55 0.68 -8.58 7.83
C GLN A 55 -0.79 -8.54 8.29
N ASN A 56 -1.07 -7.82 9.37
CA ASN A 56 -2.40 -7.78 9.97
C ASN A 56 -3.35 -6.82 9.22
N ALA A 57 -2.88 -5.63 8.86
CA ALA A 57 -3.70 -4.62 8.18
C ALA A 57 -4.20 -5.10 6.81
N HIS A 58 -3.43 -5.99 6.16
CA HIS A 58 -3.73 -6.49 4.82
C HIS A 58 -3.99 -8.00 4.77
N ASN A 59 -4.12 -8.69 5.91
CA ASN A 59 -4.34 -10.15 5.96
C ASN A 59 -3.36 -10.95 5.07
N ILE A 60 -2.08 -10.59 5.09
CA ILE A 60 -1.06 -11.22 4.24
C ILE A 60 -0.79 -12.63 4.75
N PRO A 61 -0.81 -13.66 3.88
CA PRO A 61 -0.54 -15.04 4.29
C PRO A 61 0.83 -15.21 4.94
N ASN A 62 0.91 -16.03 6.00
CA ASN A 62 2.17 -16.26 6.72
C ASN A 62 3.29 -16.81 5.83
N LYS A 63 2.94 -17.58 4.78
CA LYS A 63 3.89 -18.09 3.78
C LYS A 63 4.62 -16.99 2.99
N ASN A 64 4.10 -15.76 2.99
CA ASN A 64 4.68 -14.61 2.28
C ASN A 64 5.46 -13.68 3.23
N ILE A 65 5.82 -14.14 4.42
CA ILE A 65 6.57 -13.37 5.41
C ILE A 65 7.99 -13.95 5.49
N VAL A 66 9.00 -13.15 5.12
CA VAL A 66 10.41 -13.60 5.05
C VAL A 66 11.28 -12.76 5.97
N GLY A 67 11.92 -13.44 6.93
CA GLY A 67 12.91 -12.83 7.81
C GLY A 67 14.32 -12.93 7.23
N LEU A 68 15.01 -11.81 7.13
CA LEU A 68 16.42 -11.78 6.75
C LEU A 68 17.29 -12.04 7.98
N MET A 69 18.12 -13.08 7.92
CA MET A 69 19.14 -13.32 8.94
C MET A 69 20.33 -12.39 8.72
N LYS A 70 21.02 -12.06 9.82
CA LYS A 70 22.28 -11.32 9.79
C LYS A 70 23.37 -12.29 9.31
N TYR A 71 24.03 -11.96 8.20
CA TYR A 71 25.26 -12.64 7.76
C TYR A 71 26.43 -12.28 8.67
#